data_AF-A0A258SIQ8-F1
#
_entry.id   AF-A0A258SIQ8-F1
#
_cell.length_a   1.000
_cell.length_b   1.000
_cell.length_c   1.000
_cell.angle_alpha   90.00
_cell.angle_beta   90.00
_cell.angle_gamma   90.00
#
_symmetry.space_group_name_H-M   'P 1'
#
loop_
_entity.id
_entity.type
_entity.pdbx_description
1 polymer ?
#
loop_
_entity_poly.entity_id
_entity_poly.type
_entity_poly.pdbx_seq_one_letter_code
_entity_poly.pdbx_strand_id
1 'polypeptide(L)'
;RYVAVVAGRLDAQPGDWGMIDLPIIVDWPNRPLRIIDHQLGKPSQTRWRVLGCDASGATTRIELEPVTGRSHQLRVHLRALGYPILGDALYAPPAVQAQSNRLLLHAVSLRFAHPLTGALMTFESPPPF
;
A
#
# COMPACT_ATOMS: atom_id res chain seq x y z
N ARG A 1 -0.70 7.95 -7.03
CA ARG A 1 0.57 7.30 -6.61
C ARG A 1 0.74 7.46 -5.11
N TYR A 2 1.22 6.41 -4.45
CA TYR A 2 1.45 6.36 -3.01
C TYR A 2 2.89 5.94 -2.74
N VAL A 3 3.42 6.30 -1.58
CA VAL A 3 4.67 5.78 -1.06
C VAL A 3 4.39 5.15 0.30
N ALA A 4 5.01 4.00 0.56
CA ALA A 4 4.96 3.32 1.84
C ALA A 4 6.34 2.84 2.30
N VAL A 5 6.47 2.65 3.61
CA VAL A 5 7.60 1.92 4.20
C VAL A 5 7.07 0.63 4.80
N VAL A 6 7.59 -0.49 4.33
CA VAL A 6 7.18 -1.84 4.74
C VAL A 6 8.29 -2.54 5.50
N ALA A 7 7.91 -3.46 6.38
CA ALA A 7 8.87 -4.29 7.11
C ALA A 7 9.48 -5.34 6.18
N GLY A 8 10.74 -5.65 6.39
CA GLY A 8 11.52 -6.60 5.61
C GLY A 8 12.08 -6.04 4.31
N ARG A 9 12.79 -6.91 3.60
CA ARG A 9 13.39 -6.65 2.29
C ARG A 9 12.52 -7.25 1.19
N LEU A 10 11.99 -6.43 0.29
CA LEU A 10 11.38 -6.93 -0.94
C LEU A 10 12.49 -7.24 -1.95
N ASP A 11 12.61 -8.52 -2.32
CA ASP A 11 13.55 -8.98 -3.34
C ASP A 11 12.98 -8.75 -4.73
N ALA A 12 12.99 -7.48 -5.16
CA ALA A 12 12.67 -7.06 -6.51
C ALA A 12 13.81 -6.18 -7.04
N GLN A 13 14.06 -6.21 -8.35
CA GLN A 13 14.99 -5.26 -8.95
C GLN A 13 14.46 -3.84 -8.77
N PRO A 14 15.25 -2.90 -8.23
CA PRO A 14 14.82 -1.51 -8.08
C PRO A 14 14.36 -0.93 -9.41
N GLY A 15 13.18 -0.30 -9.42
CA GLY A 15 12.60 0.32 -10.61
C GLY A 15 11.60 -0.54 -11.39
N ASP A 16 11.65 -1.87 -11.27
CA ASP A 16 10.72 -2.77 -11.95
C ASP A 16 9.36 -2.81 -11.25
N TRP A 17 8.29 -2.78 -12.07
CA TRP A 17 6.93 -2.84 -11.58
C TRP A 17 6.48 -4.29 -11.38
N GLY A 18 6.12 -4.64 -10.16
CA GLY A 18 5.32 -5.81 -9.82
C GLY A 18 3.81 -5.50 -9.78
N MET A 19 2.99 -6.55 -9.75
CA MET A 19 1.54 -6.46 -9.58
C MET A 19 1.10 -7.38 -8.43
N ILE A 20 0.18 -6.88 -7.60
CA ILE A 20 -0.57 -7.66 -6.63
C ILE A 20 -2.00 -7.75 -7.14
N ASP A 21 -2.45 -8.95 -7.48
CA ASP A 21 -3.82 -9.23 -7.90
C ASP A 21 -4.46 -10.21 -6.93
N LEU A 22 -4.92 -9.66 -5.80
CA LEU A 22 -5.53 -10.45 -4.73
C LEU A 22 -6.90 -9.84 -4.39
N PRO A 23 -7.99 -10.60 -4.53
CA PRO A 23 -9.35 -10.09 -4.29
C PRO A 23 -9.60 -9.81 -2.81
N ILE A 24 -10.35 -8.73 -2.51
CA ILE A 24 -10.57 -8.22 -1.16
C ILE A 24 -12.05 -8.21 -0.80
N ILE A 25 -12.38 -8.66 0.41
CA ILE A 25 -13.69 -8.53 1.04
C ILE A 25 -13.61 -7.87 2.42
N VAL A 26 -14.75 -7.42 2.95
CA VAL A 26 -14.88 -7.05 4.36
C VAL A 26 -14.77 -8.29 5.24
N ASP A 27 -14.01 -8.19 6.32
CA ASP A 27 -14.05 -9.17 7.40
C ASP A 27 -15.20 -8.76 8.34
N TRP A 28 -16.39 -9.34 8.13
CA TRP A 28 -17.59 -8.98 8.88
C TRP A 28 -17.47 -9.17 10.40
N PRO A 29 -16.95 -10.32 10.88
CA PRO A 29 -16.68 -10.52 12.31
C PRO A 29 -15.70 -9.50 12.90
N ASN A 30 -14.66 -9.10 12.16
CA ASN A 30 -13.58 -8.26 12.67
C ASN A 30 -13.57 -6.84 12.08
N ARG A 31 -14.73 -6.24 11.79
CA ARG A 31 -14.78 -4.90 11.20
C ARG A 31 -14.01 -3.87 12.07
N PRO A 32 -13.26 -2.93 11.45
CA PRO A 32 -13.26 -2.57 10.03
C PRO A 32 -12.25 -3.34 9.16
N LEU A 33 -11.74 -4.49 9.62
CA LEU A 33 -10.76 -5.27 8.87
C LEU A 33 -11.27 -5.75 7.51
N ARG A 34 -10.28 -6.11 6.68
CA ARG A 34 -10.43 -6.58 5.31
C ARG A 34 -9.51 -7.76 5.14
N ILE A 35 -9.93 -8.74 4.36
CA ILE A 35 -9.19 -9.98 4.15
C ILE A 35 -9.12 -10.31 2.66
N ILE A 36 -8.13 -11.13 2.30
CA ILE A 36 -8.05 -11.75 0.98
C ILE A 36 -9.04 -12.91 0.95
N ASP A 37 -9.90 -12.93 -0.05
CA ASP A 37 -10.88 -14.00 -0.25
C ASP A 37 -11.02 -14.27 -1.75
N HIS A 38 -10.55 -15.45 -2.19
CA HIS A 38 -10.53 -15.83 -3.59
C HIS A 38 -11.90 -16.23 -4.16
N GLN A 39 -12.89 -16.48 -3.31
CA GLN A 39 -14.22 -16.93 -3.73
C GLN A 39 -15.20 -15.76 -3.82
N LEU A 40 -15.22 -14.90 -2.81
CA LEU A 40 -16.21 -13.83 -2.65
C LEU A 40 -15.59 -12.43 -2.68
N GLY A 41 -14.27 -12.33 -2.67
CA GLY A 41 -13.56 -11.05 -2.72
C GLY A 41 -13.75 -10.33 -4.05
N LYS A 42 -13.79 -9.00 -3.97
CA LYS A 42 -13.85 -8.17 -5.17
C LYS A 42 -12.45 -8.09 -5.78
N PRO A 43 -12.30 -8.27 -7.11
CA PRO A 43 -11.01 -8.11 -7.79
C PRO A 43 -10.35 -6.79 -7.41
N SER A 44 -9.07 -6.88 -7.06
CA SER A 44 -8.30 -5.75 -6.53
C SER A 44 -6.86 -5.84 -6.99
N GLN A 45 -6.39 -4.78 -7.66
CA GLN A 45 -5.09 -4.73 -8.30
C GLN A 45 -4.27 -3.53 -7.82
N THR A 46 -3.02 -3.80 -7.42
CA THR A 46 -2.06 -2.80 -6.97
C THR A 46 -0.73 -3.04 -7.67
N ARG A 47 -0.24 -2.06 -8.44
CA ARG A 47 1.14 -2.10 -8.92
C ARG A 47 2.07 -1.57 -7.84
N TRP A 48 3.29 -2.11 -7.79
CA TRP A 48 4.30 -1.68 -6.82
C TRP A 48 5.69 -1.74 -7.42
N ARG A 49 6.62 -0.96 -6.88
CA ARG A 49 8.05 -1.07 -7.19
C ARG A 49 8.90 -0.64 -6.00
N VAL A 50 10.09 -1.22 -5.88
CA VAL A 50 11.06 -0.84 -4.85
C VAL A 50 11.71 0.48 -5.21
N LEU A 51 11.73 1.42 -4.25
CA LEU A 51 12.48 2.68 -4.34
C LEU A 51 13.83 2.59 -3.63
N GLY A 52 13.90 1.80 -2.56
CA GLY A 52 15.15 1.54 -1.84
C GLY A 52 14.92 0.75 -0.56
N CYS A 53 15.96 0.10 -0.07
CA CYS A 53 15.99 -0.59 1.21
C CYS A 53 16.87 0.19 2.19
N ASP A 54 16.59 0.09 3.49
CA ASP A 54 17.51 0.61 4.48
C ASP A 54 18.81 -0.22 4.54
N ALA A 55 19.86 0.35 5.14
CA ALA A 55 21.17 -0.29 5.18
C ALA A 55 21.16 -1.65 5.92
N SER A 56 20.24 -1.83 6.87
CA SER A 56 20.10 -3.09 7.60
C SER A 56 19.27 -4.15 6.87
N GLY A 57 18.53 -3.76 5.82
CA GLY A 57 17.55 -4.63 5.14
C GLY A 57 16.30 -4.93 5.96
N ALA A 58 16.09 -4.22 7.08
CA ALA A 58 14.92 -4.38 7.94
C ALA A 58 13.68 -3.69 7.37
N THR A 59 13.82 -2.71 6.48
CA THR A 59 12.69 -2.00 5.87
C THR A 59 12.93 -1.67 4.40
N THR A 60 11.83 -1.61 3.65
CA THR A 60 11.83 -1.23 2.23
C THR A 60 10.89 -0.06 1.99
N ARG A 61 11.37 0.98 1.32
CA ARG A 61 10.52 2.02 0.75
C ARG A 61 10.04 1.59 -0.64
N ILE A 62 8.74 1.65 -0.85
CA ILE A 62 8.10 1.25 -2.11
C ILE A 62 7.17 2.35 -2.63
N GLU A 63 7.04 2.41 -3.95
CA GLU A 63 5.97 3.15 -4.62
C GLU A 63 4.81 2.20 -4.93
N LEU A 64 3.58 2.71 -4.82
CA LEU A 64 2.34 1.96 -4.99
C LEU A 64 1.39 2.71 -5.93
N GLU A 65 0.77 1.98 -6.85
CA GLU A 65 -0.30 2.46 -7.72
C GLU A 65 -1.52 1.54 -7.60
N PRO A 66 -2.51 1.91 -6.78
CA PRO A 66 -3.77 1.20 -6.76
C PRO A 66 -4.49 1.38 -8.10
N VAL A 67 -4.63 0.30 -8.88
CA VAL A 67 -5.43 0.28 -10.12
C VAL A 67 -6.91 0.28 -9.78
N THR A 68 -7.28 -0.43 -8.71
CA THR A 68 -8.60 -0.38 -8.08
C THR A 68 -8.56 0.39 -6.76
N GLY A 69 -9.70 0.89 -6.28
CA GLY A 69 -9.81 1.65 -5.03
C GLY A 69 -10.59 0.95 -3.91
N ARG A 70 -10.22 -0.29 -3.51
CA ARG A 70 -10.90 -0.97 -2.39
C ARG A 70 -10.45 -0.42 -1.03
N SER A 71 -11.34 -0.46 -0.05
CA SER A 71 -11.01 -0.06 1.32
C SER A 71 -9.81 -0.85 1.85
N HIS A 72 -8.82 -0.13 2.40
CA HIS A 72 -7.57 -0.67 2.93
C HIS A 72 -6.73 -1.51 1.93
N GLN A 73 -6.98 -1.40 0.62
CA GLN A 73 -6.39 -2.27 -0.40
C GLN A 73 -4.87 -2.42 -0.26
N LEU A 74 -4.14 -1.30 -0.25
CA LEU A 74 -2.67 -1.29 -0.16
C LEU A 74 -2.17 -2.00 1.12
N ARG A 75 -2.85 -1.77 2.24
CA ARG A 75 -2.48 -2.31 3.56
C ARG A 75 -2.66 -3.83 3.60
N VAL A 76 -3.80 -4.31 3.09
CA VAL A 76 -4.14 -5.75 3.05
C VAL A 76 -3.24 -6.49 2.07
N HIS A 77 -3.02 -5.93 0.88
CA HIS A 77 -2.14 -6.49 -0.14
C HIS A 77 -0.72 -6.66 0.38
N LEU A 78 -0.15 -5.62 0.99
CA LEU A 78 1.21 -5.67 1.51
C LEU A 78 1.35 -6.63 2.69
N ARG A 79 0.35 -6.69 3.58
CA ARG A 79 0.28 -7.75 4.60
C ARG A 79 0.24 -9.15 3.96
N ALA A 80 -0.57 -9.36 2.92
CA ALA A 80 -0.72 -10.65 2.26
C ALA A 80 0.57 -11.13 1.58
N LEU A 81 1.41 -10.20 1.11
CA LEU A 81 2.76 -10.51 0.63
C LEU A 81 3.78 -10.76 1.74
N GLY A 82 3.42 -10.62 3.01
CA GLY A 82 4.34 -10.76 4.14
C GLY A 82 5.13 -9.50 4.49
N TYR A 83 4.85 -8.36 3.85
CA TYR A 83 5.55 -7.09 4.04
C TYR A 83 4.59 -6.01 4.56
N PRO A 84 4.06 -6.13 5.79
CA PRO A 84 3.12 -5.15 6.34
C PRO A 84 3.77 -3.75 6.46
N ILE A 85 2.93 -2.72 6.32
CA ILE A 85 3.34 -1.32 6.44
C ILE A 85 3.69 -1.01 7.90
N LEU A 86 4.79 -0.27 8.12
CA LEU A 86 5.19 0.19 9.44
C LEU A 86 4.12 1.08 10.08
N GLY A 87 3.88 0.87 11.38
CA GLY A 87 2.86 1.62 12.13
C GLY A 87 1.40 1.30 11.75
N ASP A 88 1.15 0.25 10.96
CA ASP A 88 -0.21 -0.17 10.65
C ASP A 88 -0.88 -0.88 11.83
N ALA A 89 -1.68 -0.15 12.60
CA ALA A 89 -2.39 -0.66 13.78
C ALA A 89 -3.44 -1.76 13.50
N LEU A 90 -3.81 -2.01 12.24
CA LEU A 90 -4.83 -3.01 11.89
C LEU A 90 -4.22 -4.28 11.28
N TYR A 91 -3.16 -4.14 10.49
CA TYR A 91 -2.66 -5.22 9.63
C TYR A 91 -1.23 -5.67 9.96
N ALA A 92 -0.46 -4.85 10.67
CA ALA A 92 0.89 -5.22 11.05
C ALA A 92 0.91 -6.04 12.36
N PRO A 93 1.84 -7.01 12.49
CA PRO A 93 2.15 -7.60 13.79
C PRO A 93 2.61 -6.53 14.80
N PRO A 94 2.44 -6.73 16.12
CA PRO A 94 2.80 -5.73 17.13
C PRO A 94 4.24 -5.20 17.02
N ALA A 95 5.20 -6.07 16.70
CA ALA A 95 6.60 -5.68 16.52
C ALA A 95 6.85 -4.77 15.31
N VAL A 96 6.04 -4.87 14.24
CA VAL A 96 6.12 -3.98 13.06
C VAL A 96 5.31 -2.71 13.27
N GLN A 97 4.15 -2.82 13.92
CA GLN A 97 3.35 -1.66 14.31
C GLN A 97 4.19 -0.73 15.21
N ALA A 98 4.92 -1.26 16.18
CA ALA A 98 5.71 -0.47 17.14
C ALA A 98 6.89 0.30 16.50
N GLN A 99 7.28 0.01 15.26
CA GLN A 99 8.40 0.69 14.58
C GLN A 99 8.06 2.11 14.11
N SER A 100 6.78 2.50 14.15
CA SER A 100 6.38 3.88 13.88
C SER A 100 5.15 4.26 14.70
N ASN A 101 5.09 5.52 15.12
CA ASN A 101 3.94 6.05 15.83
C ASN A 101 2.71 6.31 14.93
N ARG A 102 2.86 6.13 13.61
CA ARG A 102 1.82 6.35 12.60
C ARG A 102 1.96 5.37 11.45
N LEU A 103 0.90 5.20 10.68
CA LEU A 103 0.94 4.48 9.42
C LEU A 103 1.89 5.19 8.43
N LEU A 104 2.94 4.49 7.98
CA LEU A 104 3.87 4.98 6.94
C LEU A 104 3.34 4.67 5.54
N LEU A 105 2.19 5.26 5.22
CA LEU A 105 1.57 5.24 3.89
C LEU A 105 1.11 6.66 3.56
N HIS A 106 1.55 7.20 2.42
CA HIS A 106 1.26 8.58 2.02
C HIS A 106 0.80 8.66 0.57
N ALA A 107 -0.25 9.44 0.32
CA ALA A 107 -0.72 9.76 -1.02
C ALA A 107 0.14 10.88 -1.60
N VAL A 108 1.15 10.51 -2.41
CA VAL A 108 2.15 11.47 -2.91
C VAL A 108 1.61 12.31 -4.07
N SER A 109 0.80 11.70 -4.94
CA SER A 109 0.35 12.35 -6.17
C SER A 109 -1.04 11.87 -6.58
N LEU A 110 -1.92 12.82 -6.89
CA LEU A 110 -3.27 12.58 -7.40
C LEU A 110 -3.43 13.35 -8.72
N ARG A 111 -3.94 12.68 -9.75
CA ARG A 111 -4.16 13.25 -11.08
C ARG A 111 -5.55 12.89 -11.56
N PHE A 112 -6.32 13.90 -11.97
CA PHE A 112 -7.67 13.72 -12.50
C PHE A 112 -8.05 14.88 -13.43
N ALA A 113 -9.05 14.68 -14.28
CA ALA A 113 -9.62 15.73 -15.10
C ALA A 113 -10.52 16.63 -14.25
N HIS A 114 -10.33 17.94 -14.34
CA HIS A 114 -11.18 18.91 -13.66
C HIS A 114 -12.64 18.68 -14.09
N PRO A 115 -13.60 18.58 -13.14
CA PRO A 115 -14.98 18.14 -13.44
C PRO A 115 -15.73 19.06 -14.40
N LEU A 116 -15.44 20.36 -14.39
CA LEU A 116 -16.05 21.33 -15.30
C LEU A 116 -15.31 21.51 -16.63
N THR A 117 -13.98 21.68 -16.60
CA THR A 117 -13.20 22.08 -17.79
C THR A 117 -12.59 20.89 -18.53
N GLY A 118 -12.56 19.70 -17.94
CA GLY A 118 -11.84 18.54 -18.47
C GLY A 118 -10.31 18.68 -18.43
N ALA A 119 -9.79 19.84 -18.01
CA ALA A 119 -8.36 20.09 -17.94
C ALA A 119 -7.70 19.15 -16.93
N LEU A 120 -6.58 18.56 -17.31
CA LEU A 120 -5.90 17.58 -16.48
C LEU A 120 -5.14 18.29 -15.35
N MET A 121 -5.49 17.97 -14.11
CA MET A 121 -4.87 18.54 -12.91
C MET A 121 -3.99 17.50 -12.22
N THR A 122 -2.85 17.94 -11.69
CA THR A 122 -1.97 17.11 -10.86
C THR A 122 -1.69 17.83 -9.55
N PHE A 123 -1.87 17.13 -8.45
CA PHE A 123 -1.58 17.61 -7.10
C PHE A 123 -0.52 16.70 -6.50
N GLU A 124 0.47 17.29 -5.83
CA GLU A 124 1.56 16.56 -5.20
C GLU A 124 1.78 17.00 -3.76
N SER A 125 2.14 16.06 -2.90
CA SER A 125 2.48 16.29 -1.50
C SER A 125 3.58 15.32 -1.10
N PRO A 126 4.79 15.78 -0.75
CA PRO A 126 5.88 14.89 -0.39
C PRO A 126 5.57 14.10 0.89
N PRO A 127 6.01 12.83 0.99
CA PRO A 127 5.82 12.03 2.20
C PRO A 127 6.63 12.63 3.36
N PRO A 128 6.07 12.75 4.57
CA PRO A 128 6.76 13.32 5.73
C PRO A 128 7.69 12.31 6.45
N PHE A 129 8.04 11.21 5.78
CA PHE A 129 8.84 10.11 6.31
C PHE A 129 9.81 9.63 5.24
#